data_AF-A0A2I0K1N4-F1
#
_entry.id   AF-A0A2I0K1N4-F1
#
_cell.length_a   1.000
_cell.length_b   1.000
_cell.length_c   1.000
_cell.angle_alpha   90.00
_cell.angle_beta   90.00
_cell.angle_gamma   90.00
#
_symmetry.space_group_name_H-M   'P 1'
#
loop_
_entity.id
_entity.type
_entity.pdbx_description
1 polymer ?
#
loop_
_entity_poly.entity_id
_entity_poly.type
_entity_poly.pdbx_seq_one_letter_code
_entity_poly.pdbx_strand_id
1 'polypeptide(L)'
;MPAPSEPPLPKYLQDENLTDECRELLRSLQSEKGWLSTFLHLFQGFWYPTRHMNGVLYTQRQFRAQDSDVLLVTTPKSGTTWLKAILFALLNRFHYLEPHKKPDHPLLRKNPHDLVPFLELRLYVEDPNPDLSSFTSSRLFATHLSHVSLPDSVKDSKCKLVYLCRNPKDTFDNLSKLEVNRSGKLPTGEENRLYFRKGEVGDWVNYLTPEMIERLDCITEEKFRGSGLKL
;
A
#
# COMPACT_ATOMS: atom_id res chain seq x y z
N MET A 1 20.97 25.16 -25.37
CA MET A 1 20.51 25.11 -23.97
C MET A 1 20.52 23.65 -23.54
N PRO A 2 21.04 23.30 -22.35
CA PRO A 2 20.91 21.94 -21.83
C PRO A 2 19.43 21.59 -21.70
N ALA A 3 19.06 20.35 -22.02
CA ALA A 3 17.72 19.85 -21.73
C ALA A 3 17.44 20.00 -20.22
N PRO A 4 16.22 20.39 -19.80
CA PRO A 4 15.89 20.41 -18.38
C PRO A 4 16.12 19.02 -17.80
N SER A 5 16.93 18.93 -16.75
CA SER A 5 17.19 17.68 -16.04
C SER A 5 15.85 17.10 -15.57
N GLU A 6 15.60 15.84 -15.85
CA GLU A 6 14.42 15.15 -15.32
C GLU A 6 14.38 15.28 -13.79
N PRO A 7 13.20 15.51 -13.19
CA PRO A 7 13.07 15.60 -11.75
C PRO A 7 13.52 14.28 -11.10
N PRO A 8 14.21 14.33 -9.95
CA PRO A 8 14.66 13.13 -9.26
C PRO A 8 13.48 12.25 -8.86
N LEU A 9 13.71 10.94 -8.83
CA LEU A 9 12.68 9.97 -8.48
C LEU A 9 12.11 10.24 -7.09
N PRO A 10 10.81 9.99 -6.84
CA PRO A 10 10.29 10.00 -5.48
C PRO A 10 11.07 9.06 -4.55
N LYS A 11 11.26 9.41 -3.27
CA LYS A 11 12.11 8.61 -2.36
C LYS A 11 11.63 7.16 -2.20
N TYR A 12 10.31 6.94 -2.23
CA TYR A 12 9.71 5.60 -2.15
C TYR A 12 10.03 4.68 -3.34
N LEU A 13 10.64 5.26 -4.38
CA LEU A 13 11.10 4.59 -5.59
C LEU A 13 12.64 4.42 -5.59
N GLN A 14 13.38 4.99 -4.64
CA GLN A 14 14.84 4.89 -4.62
C GLN A 14 15.31 3.75 -3.70
N ASP A 15 16.15 2.84 -4.22
CA ASP A 15 16.72 1.73 -3.44
C ASP A 15 17.88 2.17 -2.51
N GLU A 16 18.50 3.34 -2.74
CA GLU A 16 19.75 3.74 -2.06
C GLU A 16 19.60 4.66 -0.85
N ASN A 17 18.41 5.25 -0.65
CA ASN A 17 18.14 6.24 0.41
C ASN A 17 17.93 5.64 1.80
N LEU A 18 18.59 4.54 2.13
CA LEU A 18 18.50 3.91 3.43
C LEU A 18 19.26 4.71 4.50
N THR A 19 18.73 4.77 5.71
CA THR A 19 19.53 5.28 6.84
C THR A 19 20.57 4.26 7.25
N ASP A 20 21.66 4.70 7.88
CA ASP A 20 22.71 3.79 8.35
C ASP A 20 22.17 2.74 9.31
N GLU A 21 21.26 3.14 10.20
CA GLU A 21 20.56 2.22 11.09
C GLU A 21 19.74 1.18 10.31
N CYS A 22 19.01 1.60 9.27
CA CYS A 22 18.26 0.66 8.44
C CYS A 22 19.22 -0.28 7.69
N ARG A 23 20.36 0.20 7.20
CA ARG A 23 21.38 -0.65 6.55
C ARG A 23 21.93 -1.69 7.53
N GLU A 24 22.26 -1.30 8.76
CA GLU A 24 22.74 -2.23 9.78
C GLU A 24 21.68 -3.29 10.13
N LEU A 25 20.42 -2.88 10.31
CA LEU A 25 19.34 -3.83 10.53
C LEU A 25 19.24 -4.83 9.37
N LEU A 26 19.23 -4.35 8.12
CA LEU A 26 19.05 -5.19 6.94
C LEU A 26 20.14 -6.24 6.77
N ARG A 27 21.38 -5.96 7.22
CA ARG A 27 22.48 -6.94 7.22
C ARG A 27 22.23 -8.13 8.15
N SER A 28 21.42 -7.93 9.21
CA SER A 28 21.07 -8.99 10.16
C SER A 28 19.84 -9.81 9.75
N LEU A 29 19.04 -9.32 8.80
CA LEU A 29 17.80 -9.97 8.37
C LEU A 29 18.08 -10.99 7.27
N GLN A 30 17.30 -12.08 7.26
CA GLN A 30 17.26 -12.99 6.11
C GLN A 30 16.82 -12.21 4.87
N SER A 31 17.53 -12.39 3.75
CA SER A 31 17.23 -11.73 2.48
C SER A 31 17.05 -12.72 1.35
N GLU A 32 16.12 -12.44 0.44
CA GLU A 32 15.87 -13.21 -0.77
C GLU A 32 15.79 -12.28 -1.98
N LYS A 33 16.12 -12.79 -3.16
CA LYS A 33 15.99 -12.00 -4.40
C LYS A 33 14.50 -11.82 -4.73
N GLY A 34 14.06 -10.58 -4.86
CA GLY A 34 12.69 -10.28 -5.25
C GLY A 34 12.47 -10.39 -6.76
N TRP A 35 11.22 -10.62 -7.16
CA TRP A 35 10.79 -10.58 -8.56
C TRP A 35 10.71 -9.15 -9.14
N LEU A 36 10.36 -8.16 -8.30
CA LEU A 36 10.14 -6.75 -8.63
C LEU A 36 11.06 -5.79 -7.86
N SER A 37 11.64 -6.23 -6.75
CA SER A 37 12.60 -5.47 -5.96
C SER A 37 13.90 -6.26 -5.94
N THR A 38 15.03 -5.54 -5.93
CA THR A 38 16.36 -6.13 -5.91
C THR A 38 16.51 -7.17 -4.80
N PHE A 39 16.04 -6.83 -3.59
CA PHE A 39 15.99 -7.74 -2.44
C PHE A 39 14.72 -7.57 -1.62
N LEU A 40 14.27 -8.67 -1.03
CA LEU A 40 13.27 -8.73 0.02
C LEU A 40 13.96 -9.12 1.33
N HIS A 41 13.56 -8.52 2.45
CA HIS A 41 14.08 -8.87 3.77
C HIS A 41 12.95 -9.35 4.68
N LEU A 42 13.21 -10.42 5.43
CA LEU A 42 12.28 -10.98 6.40
C LEU A 42 12.37 -10.17 7.70
N PHE A 43 11.38 -9.30 7.93
CA PHE A 43 11.27 -8.47 9.12
C PHE A 43 9.97 -8.80 9.87
N GLN A 44 10.07 -9.12 11.17
CA GLN A 44 8.92 -9.46 12.02
C GLN A 44 8.01 -10.55 11.41
N GLY A 45 8.59 -11.50 10.68
CA GLY A 45 7.86 -12.61 10.04
C GLY A 45 7.25 -12.29 8.67
N PHE A 46 7.47 -11.10 8.12
CA PHE A 46 6.96 -10.70 6.79
C PHE A 46 8.08 -10.20 5.88
N TRP A 47 7.93 -10.44 4.57
CA TRP A 47 8.89 -10.03 3.56
C TRP A 47 8.61 -8.62 3.06
N TYR A 48 9.59 -7.73 3.18
CA TYR A 48 9.51 -6.34 2.72
C TYR A 48 10.58 -6.01 1.68
N PRO A 49 10.24 -5.27 0.61
CA PRO A 49 11.23 -4.68 -0.29
C PRO A 49 12.18 -3.76 0.43
N THR A 50 13.47 -3.82 0.10
CA THR A 50 14.53 -2.98 0.69
C THR A 50 14.16 -1.50 0.73
N ARG A 51 13.69 -0.94 -0.40
CA ARG A 51 13.25 0.47 -0.50
C ARG A 51 12.13 0.89 0.46
N HIS A 52 11.32 -0.04 0.96
CA HIS A 52 10.22 0.28 1.88
C HIS A 52 10.66 0.26 3.35
N MET A 53 11.84 -0.30 3.65
CA MET A 53 12.24 -0.60 5.03
C MET A 53 12.38 0.65 5.90
N ASN A 54 12.93 1.75 5.38
CA ASN A 54 12.95 3.02 6.10
C ASN A 54 11.54 3.45 6.52
N GLY A 55 10.60 3.46 5.56
CA GLY A 55 9.23 3.88 5.81
C GLY A 55 8.52 2.97 6.82
N VAL A 56 8.78 1.66 6.78
CA VAL A 56 8.27 0.69 7.76
C VAL A 56 8.78 1.03 9.17
N LEU A 57 10.10 1.22 9.32
CA LEU A 57 10.73 1.51 10.61
C LEU A 57 10.28 2.87 11.18
N TYR A 58 10.23 3.90 10.34
CA TYR A 58 9.76 5.22 10.75
C TYR A 58 8.29 5.21 11.11
N THR A 59 7.43 4.54 10.34
CA THR A 59 6.02 4.39 10.68
C THR A 59 5.87 3.74 12.06
N GLN A 60 6.55 2.61 12.31
CA GLN A 60 6.49 1.92 13.61
C GLN A 60 6.89 2.80 14.79
N ARG A 61 7.94 3.62 14.64
CA ARG A 61 8.52 4.40 15.74
C ARG A 61 7.84 5.74 15.97
N GLN A 62 7.42 6.39 14.89
CA GLN A 62 7.01 7.80 14.91
C GLN A 62 5.51 8.00 14.76
N PHE A 63 4.77 7.04 14.17
CA PHE A 63 3.32 7.20 14.05
C PHE A 63 2.64 7.11 15.41
N ARG A 64 1.91 8.17 15.75
CA ARG A 64 1.08 8.26 16.96
C ARG A 64 -0.39 8.29 16.53
N ALA A 65 -1.05 7.14 16.72
CA ALA A 65 -2.47 7.01 16.46
C ALA A 65 -3.28 7.91 17.41
N GLN A 66 -4.38 8.43 16.90
CA GLN A 66 -5.42 9.12 17.67
C GLN A 66 -6.68 8.25 17.68
N ASP A 67 -7.49 8.39 18.73
CA ASP A 67 -8.76 7.65 18.85
C ASP A 67 -9.72 7.89 17.68
N SER A 68 -9.60 9.02 16.97
CA SER A 68 -10.41 9.37 15.81
C SER A 68 -9.86 8.84 14.48
N ASP A 69 -8.67 8.24 14.46
CA ASP A 69 -8.05 7.76 13.23
C ASP A 69 -8.79 6.56 12.64
N VAL A 70 -8.72 6.47 11.31
CA VAL A 70 -9.12 5.30 10.54
C VAL A 70 -7.94 4.84 9.68
N LEU A 71 -7.53 3.59 9.85
CA LEU A 71 -6.48 2.98 9.03
C LEU A 71 -7.08 1.95 8.09
N LEU A 72 -6.93 2.18 6.79
CA LEU A 72 -7.18 1.20 5.76
C LEU A 72 -5.99 0.24 5.64
N VAL A 73 -6.14 -0.96 6.18
CA VAL A 73 -5.11 -2.00 6.13
C VAL A 73 -5.41 -2.94 4.98
N THR A 74 -4.49 -3.08 4.03
CA THR A 74 -4.70 -3.98 2.90
C THR A 74 -3.43 -4.74 2.56
N THR A 75 -3.54 -5.88 1.89
CA THR A 75 -2.38 -6.46 1.21
C THR A 75 -2.04 -5.64 -0.04
N PRO A 76 -0.78 -5.65 -0.51
CA PRO A 76 -0.43 -5.04 -1.79
C PRO A 76 -1.32 -5.56 -2.92
N LYS A 77 -1.72 -4.66 -3.83
CA LYS A 77 -2.52 -4.98 -5.04
C LYS A 77 -3.95 -5.51 -4.81
N SER A 78 -4.55 -5.23 -3.66
CA SER A 78 -5.93 -5.64 -3.33
C SER A 78 -7.04 -4.69 -3.80
N GLY A 79 -6.73 -3.58 -4.50
CA GLY A 79 -7.74 -2.64 -5.02
C GLY A 79 -7.93 -1.40 -4.15
N THR A 80 -6.83 -0.77 -3.72
CA THR A 80 -6.86 0.33 -2.76
C THR A 80 -7.45 1.64 -3.31
N THR A 81 -7.36 1.92 -4.61
CA THR A 81 -7.83 3.19 -5.19
C THR A 81 -9.33 3.43 -4.94
N TRP A 82 -10.16 2.44 -5.27
CA TRP A 82 -11.61 2.53 -5.07
C TRP A 82 -11.98 2.57 -3.58
N LEU A 83 -11.35 1.74 -2.76
CA LEU A 83 -11.65 1.69 -1.33
C LEU A 83 -11.23 2.97 -0.60
N LYS A 84 -10.08 3.56 -0.97
CA LYS A 84 -9.67 4.89 -0.50
C LYS A 84 -10.69 5.96 -0.86
N ALA A 85 -11.18 5.97 -2.10
CA ALA A 85 -12.18 6.93 -2.55
C ALA A 85 -13.50 6.81 -1.76
N ILE A 86 -14.00 5.59 -1.56
CA ILE A 86 -15.24 5.34 -0.81
C ILE A 86 -15.09 5.76 0.65
N LEU A 87 -14.01 5.33 1.33
CA LEU A 87 -13.78 5.68 2.73
C LEU A 87 -13.61 7.19 2.91
N PHE A 88 -12.88 7.85 1.99
CA PHE A 88 -12.72 9.30 2.02
C PHE A 88 -14.07 10.01 1.83
N ALA A 89 -14.86 9.63 0.84
CA ALA A 89 -16.18 10.21 0.61
C ALA A 89 -17.13 9.98 1.79
N LEU A 90 -17.09 8.80 2.42
CA LEU A 90 -17.92 8.46 3.57
C LEU A 90 -17.60 9.32 4.80
N LEU A 91 -16.31 9.44 5.14
CA LEU A 91 -15.87 10.25 6.28
C LEU A 91 -16.12 11.74 6.06
N ASN A 92 -16.01 12.21 4.81
CA ASN A 92 -16.19 13.61 4.48
C ASN A 92 -17.59 13.95 3.94
N ARG A 93 -18.55 13.03 4.03
CA ARG A 93 -19.87 13.18 3.40
C ARG A 93 -20.54 14.50 3.77
N PHE A 94 -20.54 14.86 5.05
CA PHE A 94 -21.18 16.08 5.53
C PHE A 94 -20.40 17.36 5.17
N HIS A 95 -19.10 17.26 4.91
CA HIS A 95 -18.28 18.40 4.50
C HIS A 95 -18.54 18.84 3.05
N TYR A 96 -18.97 17.90 2.20
CA TYR A 96 -19.14 18.13 0.76
C TYR A 96 -20.58 17.95 0.25
N LEU A 97 -21.57 17.80 1.15
CA LEU A 97 -23.00 17.60 0.81
C LEU A 97 -23.84 18.89 0.76
N GLU A 98 -23.24 20.08 0.82
CA GLU A 98 -24.01 21.34 0.86
C GLU A 98 -24.89 21.54 -0.41
N PRO A 99 -26.23 21.59 -0.29
CA PRO A 99 -27.17 21.56 -1.43
C PRO A 99 -27.04 22.72 -2.43
N HIS A 100 -26.43 23.83 -2.00
CA HIS A 100 -26.39 25.08 -2.76
C HIS A 100 -25.02 25.40 -3.37
N LYS A 101 -24.01 24.55 -3.14
CA LYS A 101 -22.67 24.71 -3.74
C LYS A 101 -22.49 23.65 -4.83
N LYS A 102 -21.86 24.04 -5.94
CA LYS A 102 -21.34 23.04 -6.90
C LYS A 102 -20.46 22.04 -6.12
N PRO A 103 -20.59 20.73 -6.36
CA PRO A 103 -19.79 19.74 -5.65
C PRO A 103 -18.32 19.88 -6.09
N ASP A 104 -17.54 20.69 -5.38
CA ASP A 104 -16.07 20.70 -5.49
C ASP A 104 -15.49 19.64 -4.56
N HIS A 105 -15.79 18.39 -4.87
CA HIS A 105 -15.34 17.26 -4.07
C HIS A 105 -13.87 16.95 -4.40
N PRO A 106 -12.96 16.75 -3.42
CA PRO A 106 -11.54 16.52 -3.69
C PRO A 106 -11.25 15.35 -4.64
N LEU A 107 -12.07 14.29 -4.59
CA LEU A 107 -11.97 13.15 -5.52
C LEU A 107 -12.17 13.49 -7.00
N LEU A 108 -12.73 14.66 -7.35
CA LEU A 108 -12.86 15.11 -8.73
C LEU A 108 -11.57 15.77 -9.27
N ARG A 109 -10.62 16.11 -8.38
CA ARG A 109 -9.40 16.87 -8.73
C ARG A 109 -8.11 16.19 -8.28
N LYS A 110 -8.17 15.34 -7.26
CA LYS A 110 -7.00 14.68 -6.64
C LYS A 110 -7.12 13.17 -6.75
N ASN A 111 -5.98 12.50 -6.88
CA ASN A 111 -5.93 11.04 -6.86
C ASN A 111 -6.28 10.55 -5.43
N PRO A 112 -7.07 9.47 -5.26
CA PRO A 112 -7.36 8.91 -3.94
C PRO A 112 -6.11 8.53 -3.12
N HIS A 113 -4.99 8.22 -3.77
CA HIS A 113 -3.72 7.94 -3.10
C HIS A 113 -3.07 9.18 -2.48
N ASP A 114 -3.38 10.39 -2.97
CA ASP A 114 -2.93 11.65 -2.36
C ASP A 114 -3.82 12.04 -1.17
N LEU A 115 -5.11 11.72 -1.25
CA LEU A 115 -6.09 12.00 -0.19
C LEU A 115 -6.00 11.04 0.99
N VAL A 116 -5.63 9.78 0.71
CA VAL A 116 -5.44 8.72 1.70
C VAL A 116 -4.05 8.13 1.50
N PRO A 117 -3.00 8.80 2.00
CA PRO A 117 -1.63 8.38 1.74
C PRO A 117 -1.30 7.09 2.51
N PHE A 118 -0.36 6.32 1.97
CA PHE A 118 0.22 5.20 2.70
C PHE A 118 1.20 5.71 3.75
N LEU A 119 1.13 5.19 4.97
CA LEU A 119 2.05 5.58 6.04
C LEU A 119 3.50 5.28 5.63
N GLU A 120 3.79 4.02 5.33
CA GLU A 120 5.16 3.53 5.08
C GLU A 120 5.64 3.75 3.65
N LEU A 121 4.73 3.91 2.68
CA LEU A 121 5.10 4.04 1.26
C LEU A 121 5.05 5.47 0.73
N ARG A 122 4.51 6.42 1.50
CA ARG A 122 4.42 7.82 1.07
C ARG A 122 4.87 8.78 2.14
N LEU A 123 4.24 8.76 3.32
CA LEU A 123 4.53 9.75 4.37
C LEU A 123 5.92 9.53 4.98
N TYR A 124 6.11 8.40 5.64
CA TYR A 124 7.30 8.15 6.47
C TYR A 124 8.57 7.80 5.69
N VAL A 125 8.42 7.44 4.41
CA VAL A 125 9.57 7.25 3.51
C VAL A 125 10.08 8.59 2.95
N GLU A 126 9.22 9.62 2.90
CA GLU A 126 9.60 10.95 2.43
C GLU A 126 10.16 11.82 3.54
N ASP A 127 9.47 11.80 4.68
CA ASP A 127 9.79 12.57 5.88
C ASP A 127 9.67 11.64 7.11
N PRO A 128 10.74 11.45 7.90
CA PRO A 128 10.67 10.70 9.15
C PRO A 128 9.68 11.27 10.17
N ASN A 129 9.36 12.57 10.09
CA ASN A 129 8.46 13.28 11.01
C ASN A 129 7.45 14.15 10.24
N PRO A 130 6.54 13.54 9.46
CA PRO A 130 5.59 14.26 8.63
C PRO A 130 4.59 15.03 9.50
N ASP A 131 4.26 16.26 9.09
CA ASP A 131 3.20 17.02 9.75
C ASP A 131 1.81 16.45 9.40
N LEU A 132 1.21 15.80 10.39
CA LEU A 132 -0.13 15.20 10.27
C LEU A 132 -1.26 16.13 10.73
N SER A 133 -0.95 17.38 11.13
CA SER A 133 -1.95 18.35 11.61
C SER A 133 -2.86 18.87 10.50
N SER A 134 -2.42 18.80 9.24
CA SER A 134 -3.17 19.23 8.06
C SER A 134 -4.34 18.31 7.69
N PHE A 135 -4.39 17.10 8.27
CA PHE A 135 -5.49 16.16 8.07
C PHE A 135 -6.71 16.57 8.92
N THR A 136 -7.91 16.20 8.45
CA THR A 136 -9.17 16.48 9.18
C THR A 136 -9.18 15.76 10.55
N SER A 137 -10.12 16.14 11.42
CA SER A 137 -10.23 15.57 12.78
C SER A 137 -10.41 14.05 12.83
N SER A 138 -10.80 13.41 11.72
CA SER A 138 -10.79 11.95 11.55
C SER A 138 -9.80 11.60 10.43
N ARG A 139 -8.52 11.47 10.78
CA ARG A 139 -7.45 11.24 9.80
C ARG A 139 -7.64 9.85 9.18
N LEU A 140 -7.56 9.78 7.85
CA LEU A 140 -7.69 8.55 7.08
C LEU A 140 -6.36 8.24 6.40
N PHE A 141 -5.74 7.14 6.79
CA PHE A 141 -4.48 6.66 6.21
C PHE A 141 -4.64 5.24 5.67
N ALA A 142 -3.71 4.82 4.83
CA ALA A 142 -3.61 3.43 4.40
C ALA A 142 -2.27 2.81 4.79
N THR A 143 -2.22 1.48 4.88
CA THR A 143 -0.98 0.75 5.16
C THR A 143 -1.04 -0.68 4.62
N HIS A 144 0.12 -1.21 4.27
CA HIS A 144 0.37 -2.62 3.98
C HIS A 144 1.10 -3.34 5.11
N LEU A 145 1.29 -2.69 6.26
CA LEU A 145 1.90 -3.30 7.43
C LEU A 145 1.03 -4.46 7.95
N SER A 146 1.70 -5.55 8.33
CA SER A 146 1.05 -6.65 9.05
C SER A 146 0.66 -6.20 10.46
N HIS A 147 -0.24 -6.94 11.10
CA HIS A 147 -0.69 -6.61 12.46
C HIS A 147 0.46 -6.49 13.46
N VAL A 148 1.45 -7.39 13.38
CA VAL A 148 2.63 -7.38 14.27
C VAL A 148 3.53 -6.17 14.02
N SER A 149 3.49 -5.63 12.80
CA SER A 149 4.29 -4.49 12.37
C SER A 149 3.57 -3.15 12.50
N LEU A 150 2.33 -3.12 13.02
CA LEU A 150 1.67 -1.86 13.32
C LEU A 150 2.30 -1.18 14.55
N PRO A 151 2.34 0.17 14.59
CA PRO A 151 2.80 0.92 15.76
C PRO A 151 2.00 0.54 17.02
N ASP A 152 2.65 0.48 18.18
CA ASP A 152 1.94 0.13 19.43
C ASP A 152 0.85 1.15 19.78
N SER A 153 1.02 2.42 19.38
CA SER A 153 -0.02 3.45 19.52
C SER A 153 -1.34 3.08 18.84
N VAL A 154 -1.30 2.31 17.74
CA VAL A 154 -2.50 1.80 17.06
C VAL A 154 -3.22 0.77 17.92
N LYS A 155 -2.47 -0.08 18.65
CA LYS A 155 -3.02 -1.11 19.54
C LYS A 155 -3.59 -0.50 20.82
N ASP A 156 -2.97 0.58 21.30
CA ASP A 156 -3.34 1.25 22.55
C ASP A 156 -4.45 2.30 22.39
N SER A 157 -4.75 2.72 21.16
CA SER A 157 -5.79 3.71 20.84
C SER A 157 -7.13 3.07 20.48
N LYS A 158 -8.17 3.90 20.41
CA LYS A 158 -9.50 3.51 19.89
C LYS A 158 -9.65 3.73 18.39
N CYS A 159 -8.53 3.89 17.66
CA CYS A 159 -8.56 4.05 16.22
C CYS A 159 -9.23 2.83 15.54
N LYS A 160 -9.77 3.05 14.35
CA LYS A 160 -10.51 2.02 13.62
C LYS A 160 -9.65 1.43 12.53
N LEU A 161 -9.55 0.10 12.50
CA LEU A 161 -8.91 -0.63 11.41
C LEU A 161 -9.97 -1.14 10.44
N VAL A 162 -9.82 -0.78 9.16
CA VAL A 162 -10.59 -1.36 8.05
C VAL A 162 -9.65 -2.28 7.29
N TYR A 163 -9.77 -3.58 7.50
CA TYR A 163 -8.94 -4.57 6.81
C TYR A 163 -9.62 -5.05 5.52
N LEU A 164 -8.96 -4.90 4.37
CA LEU A 164 -9.39 -5.51 3.11
C LEU A 164 -8.65 -6.83 2.88
N CYS A 165 -9.38 -7.93 3.05
CA CYS A 165 -8.95 -9.24 2.59
C CYS A 165 -9.40 -9.45 1.14
N ARG A 166 -8.51 -9.96 0.30
CA ARG A 166 -8.82 -10.40 -1.07
C ARG A 166 -8.22 -11.78 -1.26
N ASN A 167 -8.90 -12.63 -2.05
CA ASN A 167 -8.37 -13.94 -2.39
C ASN A 167 -6.95 -13.76 -2.98
N PRO A 168 -5.93 -14.49 -2.48
CA PRO A 168 -4.57 -14.40 -3.00
C PRO A 168 -4.48 -14.65 -4.51
N LYS A 169 -5.36 -15.51 -5.06
CA LYS A 169 -5.44 -15.77 -6.50
C LYS A 169 -5.96 -14.56 -7.28
N ASP A 170 -6.96 -13.84 -6.75
CA ASP A 170 -7.48 -12.59 -7.32
C ASP A 170 -6.50 -11.42 -7.26
N THR A 171 -5.38 -11.62 -6.56
CA THR A 171 -4.24 -10.71 -6.54
C THR A 171 -3.30 -11.06 -7.70
N PHE A 172 -3.85 -11.33 -8.90
CA PHE A 172 -3.12 -11.53 -10.16
C PHE A 172 -3.81 -10.82 -11.37
N ASP A 173 -3.00 -10.39 -12.35
CA ASP A 173 -3.16 -9.30 -13.34
C ASP A 173 -4.47 -9.27 -14.17
N ASN A 174 -5.22 -8.16 -14.40
CA ASN A 174 -5.04 -7.31 -15.63
C ASN A 174 -5.73 -5.90 -15.80
N LEU A 175 -5.04 -4.78 -15.54
CA LEU A 175 -5.25 -3.44 -16.15
C LEU A 175 -4.07 -3.18 -17.13
N SER A 176 -3.22 -4.19 -17.40
CA SER A 176 -2.07 -4.16 -18.31
C SER A 176 -2.42 -3.83 -19.77
N LYS A 177 -3.71 -3.82 -20.12
CA LYS A 177 -4.20 -3.58 -21.48
C LYS A 177 -4.41 -2.11 -21.83
N LEU A 178 -4.43 -1.21 -20.84
CA LEU A 178 -4.49 0.23 -21.07
C LEU A 178 -3.14 0.73 -21.60
N GLU A 179 -3.15 1.66 -22.55
CA GLU A 179 -1.94 2.16 -23.22
C GLU A 179 -0.92 2.74 -22.24
N VAL A 180 -1.40 3.51 -21.25
CA VAL A 180 -0.59 4.06 -20.14
C VAL A 180 0.11 2.98 -19.32
N ASN A 181 -0.43 1.76 -19.35
CA ASN A 181 0.10 0.58 -18.67
C ASN A 181 0.95 -0.28 -19.59
N ARG A 182 0.92 -0.12 -20.91
CA ARG A 182 1.79 -0.89 -21.82
C ARG A 182 3.12 -0.22 -22.08
N SER A 183 3.13 1.11 -22.16
CA SER A 183 4.29 1.90 -22.57
C SER A 183 4.79 2.87 -21.50
N GLY A 184 4.00 3.15 -20.47
CA GLY A 184 4.42 4.03 -19.39
C GLY A 184 5.42 3.34 -18.45
N LYS A 185 6.32 4.12 -17.89
CA LYS A 185 7.21 3.69 -16.81
C LYS A 185 6.90 4.51 -15.56
N LEU A 186 6.98 3.87 -14.39
CA LEU A 186 7.11 4.60 -13.15
C LEU A 186 8.39 5.45 -13.22
N PRO A 187 8.48 6.51 -12.41
CA PRO A 187 9.71 7.27 -12.29
C PRO A 187 10.93 6.35 -12.09
N THR A 188 10.80 5.29 -11.30
CA THR A 188 11.81 4.22 -11.09
C THR A 188 12.27 3.44 -12.30
N GLY A 189 11.66 3.64 -13.47
CA GLY A 189 11.98 2.89 -14.68
C GLY A 189 11.24 1.56 -14.82
N GLU A 190 10.47 1.10 -13.82
CA GLU A 190 9.65 -0.09 -14.01
C GLU A 190 8.41 0.21 -14.86
N GLU A 191 8.03 -0.72 -15.73
CA GLU A 191 6.92 -0.52 -16.65
C GLU A 191 5.57 -0.58 -15.90
N ASN A 192 4.68 0.35 -16.22
CA ASN A 192 3.35 0.49 -15.63
C ASN A 192 2.51 -0.81 -15.76
N ARG A 193 2.81 -1.70 -16.72
CA ARG A 193 2.11 -3.00 -16.88
C ARG A 193 2.19 -3.87 -15.65
N LEU A 194 3.22 -3.67 -14.83
CA LEU A 194 3.43 -4.40 -13.58
C LEU A 194 2.46 -3.98 -12.46
N TYR A 195 1.67 -2.91 -12.63
CA TYR A 195 0.93 -2.29 -11.53
C TYR A 195 -0.58 -2.49 -11.54
N PHE A 196 -1.15 -2.94 -12.64
CA PHE A 196 -2.51 -2.65 -13.01
C PHE A 196 -3.30 -3.98 -13.23
N ARG A 197 -4.49 -4.18 -12.59
CA ARG A 197 -5.34 -5.41 -12.63
C ARG A 197 -6.87 -5.26 -12.90
N LYS A 198 -7.52 -6.25 -13.56
CA LYS A 198 -8.86 -6.18 -14.24
C LYS A 198 -10.01 -5.78 -13.32
N GLY A 199 -9.82 -5.97 -12.02
CA GLY A 199 -10.85 -5.70 -11.02
C GLY A 199 -11.99 -6.72 -11.03
N GLU A 200 -11.85 -7.82 -11.77
CA GLU A 200 -12.81 -8.93 -11.77
C GLU A 200 -12.41 -9.99 -10.75
N VAL A 201 -13.41 -10.53 -10.06
CA VAL A 201 -13.26 -11.68 -9.16
C VAL A 201 -13.20 -12.95 -10.01
N GLY A 202 -12.23 -13.83 -9.76
CA GLY A 202 -12.09 -15.10 -10.47
C GLY A 202 -11.23 -15.05 -11.75
N ASP A 203 -10.73 -13.88 -12.16
CA ASP A 203 -9.99 -13.72 -13.43
C ASP A 203 -8.64 -14.47 -13.45
N TRP A 204 -8.15 -14.90 -12.28
CA TRP A 204 -6.94 -15.72 -12.13
C TRP A 204 -6.98 -17.05 -12.87
N VAL A 205 -8.18 -17.60 -13.12
CA VAL A 205 -8.37 -18.83 -13.91
C VAL A 205 -7.79 -18.69 -15.33
N ASN A 206 -7.72 -17.46 -15.86
CA ASN A 206 -7.18 -17.19 -17.19
C ASN A 206 -5.64 -17.11 -17.22
N TYR A 207 -4.97 -17.09 -16.06
CA TYR A 207 -3.53 -16.83 -15.96
C TYR A 207 -2.74 -17.91 -15.22
N LEU A 208 -3.41 -18.70 -14.39
CA LEU A 208 -2.80 -19.76 -13.62
C LEU A 208 -3.10 -21.10 -14.28
N THR A 209 -2.09 -21.96 -14.39
CA THR A 209 -2.31 -23.35 -14.81
C THR A 209 -3.11 -24.10 -13.75
N PRO A 210 -3.84 -25.17 -14.11
CA PRO A 210 -4.54 -26.01 -13.12
C PRO A 210 -3.64 -26.46 -11.96
N GLU A 211 -2.38 -26.82 -12.25
CA GLU A 211 -1.39 -27.19 -11.23
C GLU A 211 -1.06 -26.04 -10.27
N MET A 212 -0.87 -24.81 -10.81
CA MET A 212 -0.61 -23.63 -9.98
C MET A 212 -1.82 -23.28 -9.09
N ILE A 213 -3.02 -23.44 -9.64
CA ILE A 213 -4.28 -23.22 -8.91
C ILE A 213 -4.39 -24.23 -7.76
N GLU A 214 -4.23 -25.51 -8.06
CA GLU A 214 -4.29 -26.59 -7.06
C GLU A 214 -3.25 -26.38 -5.95
N ARG A 215 -2.01 -26.03 -6.32
CA ARG A 215 -0.96 -25.74 -5.35
C ARG A 215 -1.31 -24.56 -4.44
N LEU A 216 -1.87 -23.48 -4.99
CA LEU A 216 -2.30 -22.32 -4.19
C LEU A 216 -3.49 -22.67 -3.29
N ASP A 217 -4.41 -23.50 -3.76
CA ASP A 217 -5.55 -23.97 -2.98
C ASP A 217 -5.11 -24.87 -1.83
N CYS A 218 -4.17 -25.79 -2.06
CA CYS A 218 -3.57 -26.60 -0.99
C CYS A 218 -2.90 -25.74 0.09
N ILE A 219 -2.09 -24.74 -0.32
CA ILE A 219 -1.44 -23.82 0.63
C ILE A 219 -2.50 -23.02 1.40
N THR A 220 -3.51 -22.50 0.72
CA THR A 220 -4.59 -21.69 1.32
C THR A 220 -5.34 -22.52 2.37
N GLU A 221 -5.74 -23.73 2.02
CA GLU A 221 -6.42 -24.65 2.94
C GLU A 221 -5.52 -25.02 4.12
N GLU A 222 -4.24 -25.34 3.88
CA GLU A 222 -3.29 -25.66 4.96
C GLU A 222 -3.14 -24.49 5.94
N LYS A 223 -2.98 -23.26 5.43
CA LYS A 223 -2.77 -22.08 6.27
C LYS A 223 -4.03 -21.60 6.99
N PHE A 224 -5.20 -21.79 6.40
CA PHE A 224 -6.47 -21.37 7.01
C PHE A 224 -7.21 -22.48 7.75
N ARG A 225 -6.70 -23.73 7.71
CA ARG A 225 -7.28 -24.86 8.44
C ARG A 225 -7.46 -24.51 9.92
N GLY A 226 -8.69 -24.63 10.40
CA GLY A 226 -9.03 -24.37 11.81
C GLY A 226 -9.15 -22.89 12.19
N SER A 227 -8.87 -21.95 11.29
CA SER A 227 -9.02 -20.50 11.54
C SER A 227 -10.46 -19.99 11.45
N GLY A 228 -11.34 -20.75 10.78
CA GLY A 228 -12.71 -20.33 10.47
C GLY A 228 -12.84 -19.42 9.23
N LEU A 229 -11.72 -18.94 8.66
CA LEU A 229 -11.71 -18.15 7.43
C LEU A 229 -11.85 -19.07 6.20
N LYS A 230 -12.77 -18.73 5.29
CA LYS A 230 -12.95 -19.38 3.97
C LYS A 230 -12.87 -18.31 2.88
N LEU A 231 -12.15 -18.61 1.80
CA LEU A 231 -11.85 -17.69 0.68
C LEU A 231 -12.37 -18.20 -0.66
#